data_AF-A0A314ZBV2-F1
#
_entry.id   AF-A0A314ZBV2-F1
#
_cell.length_a   1.000
_cell.length_b   1.000
_cell.length_c   1.000
_cell.angle_alpha   90.00
_cell.angle_beta   90.00
_cell.angle_gamma   90.00
#
_symmetry.space_group_name_H-M   'P 1'
#
loop_
_entity.id
_entity.type
_entity.pdbx_description
1 polymer ?
#
loop_
_entity_poly.entity_id
_entity_poly.type
_entity_poly.pdbx_seq_one_letter_code
_entity_poly.pdbx_strand_id
1 'polypeptide(L)'
;MQEDRLFDIVDARILKEGSKTGIEVFAKLAGRCLNFNGRNRPTMREVTTELEAIQKSETTYNESLEQQKKVVSIQHSQVRIC
;
A
#
# COMPACT_ATOMS: atom_id res chain seq x y z
N MET A 1 -17.63 -1.29 4.73
CA MET A 1 -17.49 -0.43 3.54
C MET A 1 -17.99 -1.22 2.35
N GLN A 2 -18.84 -0.66 1.49
CA GLN A 2 -18.94 -1.18 0.13
C GLN A 2 -17.63 -0.80 -0.55
N GLU A 3 -16.84 -1.79 -0.98
CA GLU A 3 -15.52 -1.59 -1.56
C GLU A 3 -15.58 -0.65 -2.78
N ASP A 4 -16.72 -0.67 -3.49
CA ASP A 4 -16.95 0.11 -4.72
C ASP A 4 -16.98 1.63 -4.54
N ARG A 5 -17.15 2.14 -3.31
CA ARG A 5 -17.20 3.60 -3.03
C ARG A 5 -16.00 4.11 -2.22
N LEU A 6 -15.00 3.27 -1.99
CA LEU A 6 -13.82 3.66 -1.21
C LEU A 6 -13.08 4.82 -1.88
N PHE A 7 -12.85 4.73 -3.19
CA PHE A 7 -12.07 5.72 -3.91
C PHE A 7 -12.81 7.05 -4.14
N ASP A 8 -14.13 7.08 -3.93
CA ASP A 8 -14.93 8.31 -4.04
C ASP A 8 -14.80 9.21 -2.80
N ILE A 9 -14.41 8.65 -1.66
CA ILE A 9 -14.35 9.37 -0.37
C ILE A 9 -12.92 9.69 0.08
N VAL A 10 -11.92 9.03 -0.50
CA VAL A 10 -10.51 9.22 -0.13
C VAL A 10 -10.02 10.55 -0.72
N ASP A 11 -9.26 11.31 0.09
CA ASP A 11 -8.68 12.61 -0.34
C ASP A 11 -7.88 12.44 -1.64
N ALA A 12 -8.10 13.36 -2.58
CA ALA A 12 -7.49 13.31 -3.90
C ALA A 12 -5.94 13.26 -3.87
N ARG A 13 -5.30 13.82 -2.83
CA ARG A 13 -3.85 13.73 -2.65
C ARG A 13 -3.43 12.31 -2.33
N ILE A 14 -4.18 11.62 -1.47
CA ILE A 14 -3.92 10.23 -1.12
C ILE A 14 -4.11 9.33 -2.33
N LEU A 15 -5.14 9.58 -3.16
CA LEU A 15 -5.33 8.84 -4.42
C LEU A 15 -4.19 9.03 -5.43
N LYS A 16 -3.54 10.19 -5.41
CA LYS A 16 -2.44 10.53 -6.32
C LYS A 16 -1.10 9.95 -5.85
N GLU A 17 -0.86 9.97 -4.55
CA GLU A 17 0.44 9.61 -3.96
C GLU A 17 0.48 8.16 -3.46
N GLY A 18 -0.66 7.63 -3.01
CA GLY A 18 -0.79 6.31 -2.43
C GLY A 18 -1.04 5.19 -3.45
N SER A 19 -0.61 3.99 -3.09
CA SER A 19 -0.97 2.76 -3.81
C SER A 19 -2.45 2.43 -3.61
N LYS A 20 -3.18 2.07 -4.68
CA LYS A 20 -4.58 1.61 -4.57
C LYS A 20 -4.72 0.44 -3.59
N THR A 21 -3.80 -0.52 -3.67
CA THR A 21 -3.75 -1.67 -2.77
C THR A 21 -3.47 -1.23 -1.33
N GLY A 22 -2.54 -0.29 -1.12
CA GLY A 22 -2.25 0.26 0.20
C GLY A 22 -3.47 0.94 0.82
N ILE A 23 -4.19 1.73 0.02
CA ILE A 23 -5.43 2.41 0.42
C ILE A 23 -6.52 1.41 0.80
N GLU A 24 -6.71 0.33 0.02
CA GLU A 24 -7.67 -0.72 0.33
C GLU A 24 -7.36 -1.46 1.64
N VAL A 25 -6.09 -1.83 1.85
CA VAL A 25 -5.66 -2.53 3.07
C VAL A 25 -5.83 -1.63 4.28
N PHE A 26 -5.42 -0.36 4.18
CA PHE A 26 -5.61 0.63 5.24
C PHE A 26 -7.10 0.85 5.54
N ALA A 27 -7.95 0.96 4.52
CA ALA A 27 -9.39 1.12 4.70
C ALA A 27 -10.03 -0.06 5.43
N LYS A 28 -9.58 -1.29 5.16
CA LYS A 28 -10.02 -2.50 5.88
C LYS A 28 -9.61 -2.46 7.36
N LEU A 29 -8.40 -1.96 7.67
CA LEU A 29 -7.96 -1.75 9.05
C LEU A 29 -8.81 -0.66 9.74
N ALA A 30 -8.98 0.50 9.12
CA ALA A 30 -9.81 1.58 9.64
C ALA A 30 -11.26 1.14 9.89
N GLY A 31 -11.83 0.34 8.99
CA GLY A 31 -13.17 -0.24 9.14
C GLY A 31 -13.30 -1.14 10.38
N ARG A 32 -12.26 -1.91 10.72
CA ARG A 32 -12.22 -2.71 11.95
C ARG A 32 -12.07 -1.83 13.20
N CYS A 33 -11.25 -0.78 13.15
CA CYS A 33 -11.11 0.19 14.24
C CYS A 33 -12.43 0.92 14.55
N LEU A 34 -13.23 1.20 13.53
CA LEU A 34 -14.52 1.87 13.63
C LEU A 34 -15.71 0.92 13.86
N ASN A 35 -15.45 -0.35 14.22
CA ASN A 35 -16.52 -1.31 14.46
C ASN A 35 -17.47 -0.82 15.57
N PHE A 36 -18.78 -0.91 15.31
CA PHE A 36 -19.80 -0.51 16.29
C PHE A 36 -19.71 -1.34 17.58
N ASN A 37 -19.38 -2.64 17.46
CA ASN A 37 -19.10 -3.49 18.60
C ASN A 37 -17.64 -3.30 19.04
N GLY A 38 -17.44 -2.69 20.21
CA GLY A 38 -16.11 -2.45 20.78
C GLY A 38 -15.26 -3.71 20.97
N ARG A 39 -15.88 -4.89 21.19
CA ARG A 39 -15.17 -6.17 21.33
C ARG A 39 -14.53 -6.67 20.03
N ASN A 40 -15.01 -6.19 18.89
CA ASN A 40 -14.49 -6.53 17.57
C ASN A 40 -13.44 -5.53 17.08
N ARG A 41 -13.17 -4.47 17.86
CA ARG A 41 -12.12 -3.50 17.52
C ARG A 41 -10.77 -4.13 17.83
N PRO A 42 -9.78 -3.98 16.95
CA PRO A 42 -8.42 -4.40 17.23
C PRO A 42 -7.85 -3.60 18.39
N THR A 43 -6.92 -4.22 19.10
CA THR A 43 -6.08 -3.54 20.10
C THR A 43 -5.11 -2.60 19.39
N MET A 44 -4.66 -1.54 20.08
CA MET A 44 -3.65 -0.64 19.50
C MET A 44 -2.35 -1.37 19.13
N ARG A 45 -2.01 -2.46 19.83
CA ARG A 45 -0.86 -3.30 19.47
C ARG A 45 -1.04 -3.94 18.10
N GLU A 46 -2.19 -4.54 17.84
CA GLU A 46 -2.52 -5.13 16.54
C GLU A 46 -2.55 -4.07 15.45
N VAL A 47 -3.16 -2.90 15.72
CA VAL A 47 -3.17 -1.76 14.78
C VAL A 47 -1.75 -1.34 14.41
N THR A 48 -0.86 -1.18 15.39
CA THR A 48 0.54 -0.81 15.12
C THR A 48 1.24 -1.87 14.27
N THR A 49 1.11 -3.16 14.61
CA THR A 49 1.72 -4.25 13.84
C THR A 49 1.24 -4.28 12.40
N GLU A 50 -0.06 -4.06 12.17
CA GLU A 50 -0.61 -4.04 10.82
C GLU A 50 -0.15 -2.80 10.02
N LEU A 51 -0.06 -1.63 10.65
CA LEU A 51 0.48 -0.43 10.00
C LEU A 51 1.95 -0.58 9.60
N GLU A 52 2.76 -1.19 10.46
CA GLU A 52 4.16 -1.51 10.14
C GLU A 52 4.26 -2.46 8.94
N ALA A 53 3.36 -3.45 8.84
CA ALA A 53 3.32 -4.37 7.72
C ALA A 53 2.93 -3.67 6.41
N ILE A 54 1.93 -2.77 6.46
CA ILE A 54 1.52 -1.95 5.30
C ILE A 54 2.71 -1.11 4.82
N GLN A 55 3.40 -0.41 5.74
CA GLN A 55 4.55 0.43 5.40
C GLN A 55 5.69 -0.37 4.76
N LYS A 56 6.03 -1.53 5.34
CA LYS A 56 7.09 -2.41 4.80
C LYS A 56 6.75 -2.94 3.40
N SER A 57 5.49 -3.26 3.15
CA SER A 57 5.06 -3.78 1.84
C SER A 57 5.26 -2.74 0.73
N GLU A 58 5.01 -1.47 1.02
CA GLU A 58 5.24 -0.38 0.06
C GLU A 58 6.74 -0.10 -0.14
N THR A 59 7.56 -0.14 0.91
CA THR A 59 9.01 0.09 0.78
C THR A 59 9.67 -1.03 -0.02
N THR A 60 9.34 -2.29 0.23
CA THR A 60 9.92 -3.44 -0.50
C THR A 60 9.49 -3.44 -1.99
N TYR A 61 8.26 -3.04 -2.30
CA TYR A 61 7.82 -2.88 -3.69
C TYR A 61 8.59 -1.76 -4.42
N ASN A 62 8.78 -0.61 -3.76
CA ASN A 62 9.53 0.49 -4.35
C ASN A 62 11.03 0.17 -4.53
N GLU A 63 11.65 -0.54 -3.57
CA GLU A 63 13.04 -1.01 -3.65
C GLU A 63 13.25 -2.01 -4.79
N SER A 64 12.32 -2.95 -4.97
CA SER A 64 12.36 -3.93 -6.06
C SER A 64 12.13 -3.30 -7.44
N LEU A 65 11.27 -2.29 -7.55
CA LEU A 65 11.12 -1.49 -8.78
C LEU A 65 12.38 -0.69 -9.13
N GLU A 66 13.02 -0.07 -8.14
CA GLU A 66 14.31 0.62 -8.28
C GLU A 66 15.40 -0.34 -8.80
N GLN A 67 15.47 -1.54 -8.23
CA GLN A 67 16.39 -2.59 -8.69
C GLN A 67 16.05 -3.07 -10.10
N GLN A 68 14.78 -3.24 -10.43
CA GLN A 68 14.34 -3.65 -11.76
C GLN A 68 14.66 -2.59 -12.83
N LYS A 69 14.52 -1.30 -12.52
CA LYS A 69 14.94 -0.19 -13.41
C LYS A 69 16.44 -0.22 -13.68
N LYS A 70 17.26 -0.54 -12.68
CA LYS A 70 18.72 -0.72 -12.86
C LYS A 70 19.01 -1.90 -13.79
N VAL A 71 18.36 -3.04 -13.61
CA VAL A 71 18.51 -4.21 -14.49
C VAL A 71 18.14 -3.88 -15.94
N VAL A 72 17.01 -3.22 -16.18
CA VAL A 72 16.57 -2.83 -17.54
C VAL A 72 17.53 -1.83 -18.18
N SER A 73 18.08 -0.89 -17.42
CA SER A 73 19.08 0.05 -17.93
C SER A 73 20.39 -0.63 -18.35
N ILE A 74 20.80 -1.68 -17.62
CA ILE A 74 21.97 -2.50 -17.99
C ILE A 74 21.66 -3.31 -19.26
N GLN A 75 20.46 -3.86 -19.40
CA GLN A 75 20.06 -4.58 -20.63
C GLN A 75 19.99 -3.68 -21.86
N HIS A 76 19.50 -2.44 -21.74
CA HIS A 76 19.48 -1.48 -22.85
C HIS A 76 20.88 -1.08 -23.34
N SER A 77 21.88 -1.07 -22.44
CA SER A 77 23.29 -0.81 -22.80
C SER A 77 23.92 -2.01 -23.54
N GLN A 78 23.58 -3.24 -23.14
CA GLN A 78 24.13 -4.46 -23.75
C GLN A 78 23.52 -4.80 -25.12
N VAL A 79 22.35 -4.25 -25.50
CA VAL A 79 21.74 -4.46 -26.83
C VAL A 79 22.34 -3.55 -27.92
N ARG A 80 23.14 -2.54 -27.57
CA ARG A 80 23.87 -1.69 -28.55
C ARG A 80 25.25 -2.25 -28.97
N ILE A 81 25.61 -3.46 -28.55
CA ILE A 81 26.94 -4.06 -28.79
C ILE A 81 26.94 -5.17 -29.88
N CYS A 82 25.80 -5.47 -30.52
CA CYS A 82 25.77 -6.32 -31.72
C CYS A 82 25.70 -5.49 -33.00
#